data_AF-A0A0D2FIZ1-F1
#
_entry.id   AF-A0A0D2FIZ1-F1
#
_cell.length_a   1.000
_cell.length_b   1.000
_cell.length_c   1.000
_cell.angle_alpha   90.00
_cell.angle_beta   90.00
_cell.angle_gamma   90.00
#
_symmetry.space_group_name_H-M   'P 1'
#
loop_
_entity.id
_entity.type
_entity.pdbx_description
1 polymer ?
#
loop_
_entity_poly.entity_id
_entity_poly.type
_entity_poly.pdbx_seq_one_letter_code
_entity_poly.pdbx_strand_id
1 'polypeptide(L)'
;MDTVEAPVIPAKDLPKPPPSGPHDIKRNGLHFPPPRSTARPGPQNSKPDTSTHTLLQIRALEAENRRLRAEVAKNYQIELKSVKMVEDVRSAAERLKNAVLEFRKEQKYIEEEFREEQKRIDSEFQEANYF
;
A
#
# COMPACT_ATOMS: atom_id res chain seq x y z
N MET A 1 -13.12 25.52 -41.60
CA MET A 1 -13.69 25.71 -40.26
C MET A 1 -13.61 24.37 -39.58
N ASP A 2 -12.43 24.05 -39.06
CA ASP A 2 -12.17 22.74 -38.47
C ASP A 2 -12.69 22.74 -37.03
N THR A 3 -13.62 21.83 -36.77
CA THR A 3 -14.29 21.70 -35.48
C THR A 3 -13.43 20.76 -34.64
N VAL A 4 -12.74 21.30 -33.64
CA VAL A 4 -11.86 20.55 -32.74
C VAL A 4 -12.75 19.80 -31.74
N GLU A 5 -12.82 18.48 -31.89
CA GLU A 5 -13.55 17.58 -31.00
C GLU A 5 -12.80 17.47 -29.66
N ALA A 6 -13.47 17.83 -28.56
CA ALA A 6 -12.88 17.80 -27.22
C ALA A 6 -12.76 16.35 -26.71
N PRO A 7 -11.71 15.98 -25.96
CA PRO A 7 -11.56 14.61 -25.46
C PRO A 7 -12.58 14.33 -24.34
N VAL A 8 -13.41 13.31 -24.54
CA VAL A 8 -14.28 12.75 -23.50
C VAL A 8 -13.41 12.09 -22.42
N ILE A 9 -13.40 12.66 -21.23
CA ILE A 9 -12.72 12.09 -20.06
C ILE A 9 -13.55 10.89 -19.59
N PRO A 10 -12.97 9.68 -19.45
CA PRO A 10 -13.69 8.54 -18.88
C PRO A 10 -14.02 8.85 -17.42
N ALA A 11 -15.30 8.79 -17.07
CA ALA A 11 -15.76 8.87 -15.69
C ALA A 11 -15.15 7.71 -14.91
N LYS A 12 -14.09 7.99 -14.14
CA LYS A 12 -13.52 7.05 -13.19
C LYS A 12 -14.54 6.80 -12.10
N ASP A 13 -15.04 5.57 -12.02
CA ASP A 13 -15.91 5.08 -10.96
C ASP A 13 -15.37 5.46 -9.58
N LEU A 14 -16.13 6.27 -8.86
CA LEU A 14 -15.87 6.56 -7.46
C LEU A 14 -16.12 5.29 -6.63
N PRO A 15 -15.26 4.97 -5.64
CA PRO A 15 -15.50 3.82 -4.77
C PRO A 15 -16.78 4.03 -3.95
N LYS A 16 -17.61 2.98 -3.88
CA LYS A 16 -18.86 3.00 -3.09
C LYS A 16 -18.56 3.29 -1.61
N PRO A 17 -19.41 4.07 -0.92
CA PRO A 17 -19.26 4.28 0.52
C PRO A 17 -19.42 2.95 1.27
N PRO A 18 -18.73 2.79 2.42
CA PRO A 18 -18.83 1.57 3.21
C PRO A 18 -20.25 1.36 3.75
N PRO A 19 -20.67 0.09 3.95
CA PRO A 19 -22.01 -0.22 4.43
C PRO A 19 -22.24 0.38 5.82
N SER A 20 -23.40 1.02 5.97
CA SER A 20 -23.89 1.50 7.26
C SER A 20 -23.89 0.36 8.28
N GLY A 21 -23.32 0.61 9.45
CA GLY A 21 -23.13 -0.37 10.52
C GLY A 21 -24.43 -1.06 10.99
N PRO A 22 -24.31 -2.08 11.85
CA PRO A 22 -25.41 -2.98 12.17
C PRO A 22 -26.56 -2.22 12.86
N HIS A 23 -27.69 -2.16 12.16
CA HIS A 23 -29.00 -1.96 12.74
C HIS A 23 -29.32 -3.18 13.60
N ASP A 24 -29.41 -3.01 14.92
CA ASP A 24 -30.41 -3.65 15.78
C ASP A 24 -30.06 -3.47 17.26
N ILE A 25 -30.62 -2.43 17.88
CA ILE A 25 -30.88 -2.45 19.33
C ILE A 25 -32.32 -2.00 19.53
N LYS A 26 -33.24 -2.97 19.50
CA LYS A 26 -34.61 -2.81 20.00
C LYS A 26 -34.55 -2.62 21.52
N ARG A 27 -34.74 -1.38 22.00
CA ARG A 27 -35.03 -1.12 23.42
C ARG A 27 -36.54 -1.13 23.63
N ASN A 28 -37.05 -2.22 24.19
CA ASN A 28 -38.42 -2.32 24.70
C ASN A 28 -38.66 -1.20 25.74
N GLY A 29 -39.61 -0.31 25.47
CA GLY A 29 -40.01 0.74 26.38
C GLY A 29 -40.98 0.22 27.45
N LEU A 30 -40.56 0.22 28.71
CA LEU A 30 -41.49 0.24 29.84
C LEU A 30 -41.88 1.71 30.08
N HIS A 31 -43.09 2.06 29.67
CA HIS A 31 -43.66 3.38 29.88
C HIS A 31 -44.13 3.50 31.34
N PHE A 32 -43.41 4.27 32.16
CA PHE A 32 -43.94 4.75 33.44
C PHE A 32 -44.54 6.14 33.22
N PRO A 33 -45.78 6.42 33.67
CA PRO A 33 -46.35 7.76 33.55
C PRO A 33 -45.68 8.68 34.59
N PRO A 34 -45.36 9.94 34.23
CA PRO A 34 -44.79 10.86 35.20
C PRO A 34 -45.86 11.29 36.22
N PRO A 35 -45.52 11.45 37.51
CA PRO A 35 -46.45 11.96 38.50
C PRO A 35 -46.80 13.42 38.16
N ARG A 36 -48.09 13.73 38.10
CA ARG A 36 -48.57 15.11 37.92
C ARG A 36 -48.19 15.93 39.15
N SER A 37 -47.29 16.90 38.98
CA SER A 37 -46.96 17.88 40.01
C SER A 37 -47.48 19.27 39.64
N THR A 38 -48.07 19.94 40.62
CA THR A 38 -48.85 21.18 40.52
C THR A 38 -47.96 22.43 40.43
N ALA A 39 -48.18 23.22 39.37
CA ALA A 39 -47.90 24.65 39.17
C ALA A 39 -46.83 25.44 39.99
N ARG A 40 -45.85 25.99 39.23
CA ARG A 40 -45.29 27.38 39.24
C ARG A 40 -44.19 27.73 40.28
N PRO A 41 -43.23 28.66 40.04
CA PRO A 41 -42.89 29.48 38.85
C PRO A 41 -41.52 29.14 38.21
N GLY A 42 -41.37 29.46 36.91
CA GLY A 42 -40.04 29.51 36.28
C GLY A 42 -39.18 30.63 36.90
N PRO A 43 -37.87 30.41 37.04
CA PRO A 43 -36.98 31.31 36.33
C PRO A 43 -35.66 30.65 35.87
N GLN A 44 -34.97 31.41 35.03
CA GLN A 44 -33.57 31.30 34.59
C GLN A 44 -33.32 30.42 33.38
N ASN A 45 -33.25 31.11 32.23
CA ASN A 45 -32.43 30.76 31.09
C ASN A 45 -31.09 30.14 31.55
N SER A 46 -31.01 28.80 31.56
CA SER A 46 -29.72 28.13 31.47
C SER A 46 -29.23 28.31 30.04
N LYS A 47 -28.54 29.42 29.78
CA LYS A 47 -27.58 29.46 28.68
C LYS A 47 -26.69 28.23 28.87
N PRO A 48 -26.56 27.34 27.88
CA PRO A 48 -25.69 26.21 28.07
C PRO A 48 -24.26 26.75 27.93
N ASP A 49 -23.51 26.75 29.02
CA ASP A 49 -22.06 26.99 29.05
C ASP A 49 -21.25 25.89 28.30
N THR A 50 -21.90 25.16 27.39
CA THR A 50 -21.28 24.21 26.46
C THR A 50 -20.45 24.88 25.38
N SER A 51 -20.62 26.18 25.12
CA SER A 51 -19.99 26.89 24.00
C SER A 51 -18.46 26.76 23.99
N THR A 52 -17.79 27.05 25.10
CA THR A 52 -16.31 27.12 25.14
C THR A 52 -15.68 25.74 25.19
N HIS A 53 -16.25 24.82 25.98
CA HIS A 53 -15.75 23.44 26.06
C HIS A 53 -15.89 22.71 24.73
N THR A 54 -17.04 22.83 24.06
CA THR A 54 -17.24 22.26 22.72
C THR A 54 -16.30 22.89 21.69
N LEU A 55 -16.06 24.21 21.75
CA LEU A 55 -15.11 24.87 20.84
C LEU A 55 -13.66 24.39 21.03
N LEU A 56 -13.23 24.18 22.28
CA LEU A 56 -11.90 23.64 22.58
C LEU A 56 -11.77 22.18 22.11
N GLN A 57 -12.81 21.37 22.29
CA GLN A 57 -12.85 20.00 21.80
C GLN A 57 -12.80 19.94 20.27
N ILE A 58 -13.56 20.79 19.57
CA ILE A 58 -13.52 20.90 18.11
C ILE A 58 -12.11 21.26 17.65
N ARG A 59 -11.47 22.26 18.26
CA ARG A 59 -10.10 22.66 17.91
C ARG A 59 -9.09 21.52 18.12
N ALA A 60 -9.21 20.76 19.20
CA ALA A 60 -8.35 19.61 19.47
C ALA A 60 -8.54 18.53 18.40
N LEU A 61 -9.79 18.20 18.07
CA LEU A 61 -10.13 17.23 17.03
C LEU A 61 -9.65 17.68 15.64
N GLU A 62 -9.75 18.96 15.30
CA GLU A 62 -9.23 19.52 14.05
C GLU A 62 -7.70 19.45 13.98
N ALA A 63 -7.01 19.72 15.09
CA ALA A 63 -5.56 19.57 15.17
C ALA A 63 -5.13 18.12 14.98
N GLU A 64 -5.82 17.18 15.63
CA GLU A 64 -5.59 15.75 15.45
C GLU A 64 -5.89 15.29 14.02
N ASN A 65 -6.98 15.76 13.42
CA ASN A 65 -7.33 15.42 12.03
C ASN A 65 -6.25 15.90 11.06
N ARG A 66 -5.69 17.11 11.26
CA ARG A 66 -4.56 17.60 10.48
C ARG A 66 -3.32 16.71 10.66
N ARG A 67 -3.01 16.29 11.88
CA ARG A 67 -1.91 15.37 12.17
C ARG A 67 -2.09 14.03 11.45
N LEU A 68 -3.28 13.43 11.56
CA LEU A 68 -3.62 12.17 10.90
C LEU A 68 -3.53 12.27 9.38
N ARG A 69 -4.00 13.37 8.77
CA ARG A 69 -3.85 13.60 7.33
C ARG A 69 -2.38 13.68 6.89
N ALA A 70 -1.55 14.36 7.66
CA ALA A 70 -0.10 14.43 7.39
C ALA A 70 0.56 13.05 7.51
N GLU A 71 0.15 12.26 8.50
CA GLU A 71 0.63 10.88 8.71
C GLU A 71 0.20 9.95 7.57
N VAL A 72 -1.05 10.03 7.12
CA VAL A 72 -1.54 9.29 5.94
C VAL A 72 -0.75 9.65 4.68
N ALA A 73 -0.50 10.94 4.45
CA ALA A 73 0.31 11.39 3.32
C ALA A 73 1.75 10.82 3.37
N LYS A 74 2.35 10.81 4.56
CA LYS A 74 3.68 10.20 4.77
C LYS A 74 3.65 8.69 4.52
N ASN A 75 2.64 7.99 5.03
CA ASN A 75 2.51 6.55 4.84
C ASN A 75 2.34 6.19 3.36
N TYR A 76 1.55 6.96 2.62
CA TYR A 76 1.42 6.80 1.17
C TYR A 76 2.77 6.98 0.43
N GLN A 77 3.59 7.95 0.84
CA GLN A 77 4.93 8.12 0.29
C GLN A 77 5.87 6.95 0.60
N ILE A 78 5.75 6.36 1.80
CA ILE A 78 6.51 5.17 2.18
C ILE A 78 6.07 3.97 1.33
N GLU A 79 4.77 3.79 1.13
CA GLU A 79 4.21 2.73 0.31
C GLU A 79 4.70 2.81 -1.13
N LEU A 80 4.65 4.01 -1.75
CA LEU A 80 5.19 4.24 -3.09
C LEU A 80 6.68 3.87 -3.20
N LYS A 81 7.48 4.27 -2.21
CA LYS A 81 8.91 3.92 -2.16
C LYS A 81 9.11 2.41 -1.97
N SER A 82 8.30 1.78 -1.13
CA SER A 82 8.36 0.34 -0.89
C SER A 82 8.05 -0.46 -2.16
N VAL A 83 7.01 -0.08 -2.90
CA VAL A 83 6.67 -0.70 -4.19
C VAL A 83 7.83 -0.58 -5.18
N LYS A 84 8.44 0.61 -5.28
CA LYS A 84 9.61 0.81 -6.14
C LYS A 84 10.78 -0.09 -5.72
N MET A 85 11.09 -0.16 -4.43
CA MET A 85 12.19 -0.99 -3.92
C MET A 85 11.97 -2.47 -4.23
N VAL A 86 10.73 -2.96 -4.12
CA VAL A 86 10.38 -4.35 -4.47
C VAL A 86 10.65 -4.61 -5.96
N GLU A 87 10.31 -3.66 -6.83
CA GLU A 87 10.58 -3.78 -8.26
C GLU A 87 12.09 -3.77 -8.57
N ASP A 88 12.84 -2.88 -7.93
CA ASP A 88 14.30 -2.79 -8.09
C ASP A 88 14.98 -4.10 -7.65
N VAL A 89 14.54 -4.69 -6.53
CA VAL A 89 15.03 -6.00 -6.04
C VAL A 89 14.68 -7.12 -7.02
N ARG A 90 13.44 -7.15 -7.55
CA ARG A 90 13.03 -8.14 -8.55
C ARG A 90 13.89 -8.05 -9.81
N SER A 91 14.10 -6.84 -10.32
CA SER A 91 14.94 -6.60 -11.49
C SER A 91 16.38 -7.05 -11.26
N ALA A 92 16.95 -6.74 -10.09
CA ALA A 92 18.30 -7.17 -9.72
C ALA A 92 18.40 -8.70 -9.62
N ALA A 93 17.40 -9.35 -9.03
CA ALA A 93 17.37 -10.81 -8.90
C ALA A 93 17.31 -11.51 -10.26
N GLU A 94 16.51 -11.03 -11.20
CA GLU A 94 16.48 -11.61 -12.56
C GLU A 94 17.80 -11.38 -13.32
N ARG A 95 18.41 -10.19 -13.18
CA ARG A 95 19.75 -9.96 -13.75
C ARG A 95 20.80 -10.91 -13.18
N LEU A 96 20.80 -11.12 -11.86
CA LEU A 96 21.73 -12.04 -11.20
C LEU A 96 21.50 -13.49 -11.66
N LYS A 97 20.25 -13.93 -11.71
CA LYS A 97 19.88 -15.26 -12.22
C LYS A 97 20.39 -15.47 -13.65
N ASN A 98 20.18 -14.50 -14.53
CA ASN A 98 20.67 -14.59 -15.91
C ASN A 98 22.20 -14.63 -15.96
N ALA A 99 22.89 -13.78 -15.18
CA ALA A 99 24.34 -13.79 -15.09
C ALA A 99 24.90 -15.14 -14.60
N VAL A 100 24.25 -15.77 -13.61
CA VAL A 100 24.64 -17.10 -13.11
C VAL A 100 24.42 -18.18 -14.17
N LEU A 101 23.34 -18.10 -14.96
CA LEU A 101 23.11 -19.04 -16.05
C LEU A 101 24.17 -18.90 -17.15
N GLU A 102 24.50 -17.68 -17.56
CA GLU A 102 25.57 -17.45 -18.52
C GLU A 102 26.93 -17.91 -17.99
N PHE A 103 27.24 -17.61 -16.73
CA PHE A 103 28.47 -18.09 -16.09
C PHE A 103 28.57 -19.62 -16.11
N ARG A 104 27.48 -20.34 -15.84
CA ARG A 104 27.47 -21.81 -15.89
C ARG A 104 27.65 -22.36 -17.30
N LYS A 105 27.10 -21.69 -18.31
CA LYS A 105 27.31 -22.08 -19.72
C LYS A 105 28.79 -21.92 -20.08
N GLU A 106 29.37 -20.77 -19.74
CA GLU A 106 30.78 -20.48 -20.00
C GLU A 106 31.71 -21.44 -19.28
N GLN A 107 31.42 -21.73 -18.00
CA GLN A 107 32.17 -22.72 -17.23
C GLN A 107 32.15 -24.09 -17.92
N LYS A 108 30.97 -24.54 -18.39
CA LYS A 108 30.85 -25.81 -19.10
C LYS A 108 31.64 -25.80 -20.41
N TYR A 109 31.59 -24.70 -21.16
CA TYR A 109 32.34 -24.53 -22.41
C TYR A 109 33.85 -24.66 -22.17
N ILE A 110 34.38 -23.95 -21.17
CA ILE A 110 35.80 -24.01 -20.79
C ILE A 110 36.20 -25.43 -20.36
N GLU A 111 35.38 -26.11 -19.56
CA GLU A 111 35.64 -27.49 -19.12
C GLU A 111 35.67 -28.48 -20.31
N GLU A 112 34.87 -28.24 -21.34
CA GLU A 112 34.84 -29.03 -22.57
C GLU A 112 36.10 -28.77 -23.42
N GLU A 113 36.45 -27.50 -23.65
CA GLU A 113 37.70 -27.13 -24.36
C GLU A 113 38.93 -27.71 -23.66
N PHE A 114 39.00 -27.62 -22.34
CA PHE A 114 40.12 -28.18 -21.58
C PHE A 114 40.24 -29.71 -21.75
N ARG A 115 39.11 -30.41 -21.78
CA ARG A 115 39.09 -31.86 -21.99
C ARG A 115 39.54 -32.24 -23.40
N GLU A 116 39.11 -31.49 -24.40
CA GLU A 116 39.53 -31.69 -25.79
C GLU A 116 41.04 -31.42 -25.96
N GLU A 117 41.55 -30.36 -25.34
CA GLU A 117 42.97 -30.04 -25.34
C GLU A 117 43.80 -31.14 -24.69
N GLN A 118 43.37 -31.64 -23.52
CA GLN A 118 44.05 -32.74 -22.86
C GLN A 118 44.10 -33.99 -23.75
N LYS A 119 42.99 -34.31 -24.43
CA LYS A 119 42.94 -35.44 -25.37
C LYS A 119 43.88 -35.25 -26.56
N ARG A 120 43.99 -34.02 -27.08
CA ARG A 120 44.91 -33.64 -28.16
C ARG A 120 46.36 -33.91 -27.73
N ILE A 121 46.76 -33.36 -26.58
CA ILE A 121 48.10 -33.52 -26.01
C ILE A 121 48.43 -35.00 -25.75
N ASP A 122 47.51 -35.76 -25.15
CA ASP A 122 47.72 -37.18 -24.89
C ASP A 122 47.90 -37.98 -26.18
N SER A 123 47.17 -37.61 -27.25
CA SER A 123 47.30 -38.23 -28.58
C SER A 123 48.65 -37.90 -29.23
N GLU A 124 49.08 -36.63 -29.18
CA GLU A 124 50.39 -36.20 -29.68
C GLU A 124 51.54 -36.91 -28.95
N PHE A 125 51.42 -37.09 -27.63
CA PHE A 125 52.43 -37.80 -26.84
C PHE A 125 52.49 -39.30 -27.15
N GLN A 126 51.35 -39.93 -27.45
CA GLN A 126 51.32 -41.31 -27.92
C GLN A 126 51.98 -41.41 -29.28
N GLU A 127 51.59 -40.58 -30.25
CA GLU A 127 52.18 -40.57 -31.60
C GLU A 127 53.70 -40.37 -31.57
N ALA A 128 54.19 -39.45 -30.74
CA ALA A 128 55.62 -39.18 -30.60
C ALA A 128 56.46 -40.32 -29.99
N ASN A 129 55.85 -41.24 -29.22
CA ASN A 129 56.53 -42.38 -28.60
C ASN A 129 56.46 -43.68 -29.43
N TYR A 130 55.72 -43.69 -30.54
CA TYR A 130 55.65 -44.83 -31.46
C TYR A 130 56.61 -44.71 -32.67
N PHE A 131 57.45 -43.67 -32.70
CA PHE A 131 58.59 -43.49 -33.61
C PHE A 131 59.92 -43.57 -32.86
#